data_AF-A0A402CP95-F1
#
_entry.id   AF-A0A402CP95-F1
#
_cell.length_a   1.000
_cell.length_b   1.000
_cell.length_c   1.000
_cell.angle_alpha   90.00
_cell.angle_beta   90.00
_cell.angle_gamma   90.00
#
_symmetry.space_group_name_H-M   'P 1'
#
loop_
_entity.id
_entity.type
_entity.pdbx_description
1 polymer ?
#
loop_
_entity_poly.entity_id
_entity_poly.type
_entity_poly.pdbx_seq_one_letter_code
_entity_poly.pdbx_strand_id
1 'polypeptide(L)'
;MSTPPYYQNTPPPSKSNSSGCWKIGGIGCAVVLLLGVVGSVWIFNTFKGVLQSTVGTTQNGLKIRRAVIDYHDKKGSYPAKLADLVPDYLPSPTILHDASDTNPDPSHISWTYHRPTEGAPPKTPLLENSIVIKIGNNPPARTSFIINLDGTTTSAGQTAAPPQ
;
A
#
# COMPACT_ATOMS: atom_id res chain seq x y z
N MET A 1 -50.64 -43.19 27.34
CA MET A 1 -50.87 -42.20 28.43
C MET A 1 -49.89 -41.06 28.20
N SER A 2 -50.36 -39.93 27.65
CA SER A 2 -49.55 -38.73 27.41
C SER A 2 -49.85 -37.70 28.49
N THR A 3 -48.82 -37.21 29.18
CA THR A 3 -48.93 -36.07 30.09
C THR A 3 -48.74 -34.75 29.32
N PRO A 4 -49.53 -33.70 29.62
CA PRO A 4 -49.39 -32.40 28.96
C PRO A 4 -48.20 -31.59 29.50
N PRO A 5 -47.62 -30.69 28.70
CA PRO A 5 -46.50 -29.84 29.13
C PRO A 5 -46.96 -28.74 30.10
N TYR A 6 -46.19 -28.57 31.17
CA TYR A 6 -46.31 -27.48 32.14
C TYR A 6 -45.85 -26.15 31.53
N TYR A 7 -46.70 -25.12 31.58
CA TYR A 7 -46.31 -23.73 31.33
C TYR A 7 -45.67 -23.13 32.59
N GLN A 8 -44.39 -22.77 32.53
CA GLN A 8 -43.75 -21.94 33.55
C GLN A 8 -44.08 -20.47 33.30
N ASN A 9 -44.88 -19.88 34.19
CA ASN A 9 -45.05 -18.43 34.29
C ASN A 9 -43.76 -17.81 34.83
N THR A 10 -43.04 -17.07 34.00
CA THR A 10 -41.97 -16.20 34.47
C THR A 10 -42.57 -14.92 35.07
N PRO A 11 -42.12 -14.46 36.25
CA PRO A 11 -42.61 -13.23 36.86
C PRO A 11 -42.23 -12.01 36.00
N PRO A 12 -43.05 -10.94 36.00
CA PRO A 12 -42.78 -9.75 35.21
C PRO A 12 -41.50 -9.04 35.69
N PRO A 13 -40.72 -8.41 34.79
CA PRO A 13 -39.52 -7.69 35.17
C PRO A 13 -39.86 -6.49 36.08
N SER A 14 -39.18 -6.38 37.22
CA SER A 14 -39.29 -5.21 38.09
C SER A 14 -38.73 -3.98 37.40
N LYS A 15 -39.51 -2.88 37.35
CA LYS A 15 -39.06 -1.56 36.90
C LYS A 15 -37.86 -1.10 37.73
N SER A 16 -36.66 -1.10 37.15
CA SER A 16 -35.50 -0.46 37.75
C SER A 16 -35.58 1.06 37.51
N ASN A 17 -35.54 1.83 38.59
CA ASN A 17 -35.54 3.29 38.55
C ASN A 17 -34.26 3.80 37.88
N SER A 18 -34.41 4.26 36.63
CA SER A 18 -33.40 4.90 35.81
C SER A 18 -33.17 6.35 36.26
N SER A 19 -32.20 6.60 37.15
CA SER A 19 -31.69 7.97 37.33
C SER A 19 -30.26 8.09 37.88
N GLY A 20 -29.54 6.98 38.08
CA GLY A 20 -28.22 7.00 38.75
C GLY A 20 -26.96 7.08 37.86
N CYS A 21 -27.01 6.63 36.60
CA CYS A 21 -25.77 6.37 35.83
C CYS A 21 -25.09 7.59 35.19
N TRP A 22 -25.70 8.78 35.19
CA TRP A 22 -25.26 9.86 34.28
C TRP A 22 -24.29 10.86 34.92
N LYS A 23 -24.14 10.86 36.25
CA LYS A 23 -23.23 11.81 36.93
C LYS A 23 -21.84 11.22 37.23
N ILE A 24 -21.73 9.91 37.41
CA ILE A 24 -20.44 9.22 37.67
C ILE A 24 -19.85 8.62 36.38
N GLY A 25 -20.67 8.32 35.37
CA GLY A 25 -20.21 7.81 34.07
C GLY A 25 -19.65 8.88 33.10
N GLY A 26 -19.95 10.17 33.32
CA GLY A 26 -19.56 11.25 32.40
C GLY A 26 -18.07 11.58 32.40
N ILE A 27 -17.45 11.57 33.59
CA ILE A 27 -16.01 11.89 33.73
C ILE A 27 -15.15 10.74 33.18
N GLY A 28 -15.55 9.48 33.41
CA GLY A 28 -14.85 8.32 32.85
C GLY A 28 -14.91 8.27 31.32
N CYS A 29 -16.07 8.57 30.73
CA CYS A 29 -16.22 8.58 29.27
C CYS A 29 -15.43 9.72 28.60
N ALA A 30 -15.38 10.91 29.23
CA ALA A 30 -14.62 12.04 28.71
C ALA A 30 -13.10 11.75 28.66
N VAL A 31 -12.56 11.08 29.68
CA VAL A 31 -11.13 10.70 29.71
C VAL A 31 -10.81 9.63 28.67
N VAL A 32 -11.66 8.62 28.51
CA VAL A 32 -11.48 7.58 27.48
C VAL A 32 -11.56 8.17 26.07
N LEU A 33 -12.49 9.09 25.82
CA LEU A 33 -12.60 9.78 24.53
C LEU A 33 -11.39 10.69 24.27
N LEU A 34 -10.91 11.43 25.27
CA LEU A 34 -9.71 12.27 25.11
C LEU A 34 -8.47 11.44 24.81
N LEU A 35 -8.24 10.35 25.55
CA LEU A 35 -7.12 9.43 25.28
C LEU A 35 -7.28 8.74 23.90
N GLY A 36 -8.51 8.41 23.50
CA GLY A 36 -8.82 7.91 22.17
C GLY A 36 -8.49 8.91 21.05
N VAL A 37 -8.82 10.19 21.24
CA VAL A 37 -8.52 11.26 20.26
C VAL A 37 -7.01 11.52 20.19
N VAL A 38 -6.32 11.62 21.31
CA VAL A 38 -4.85 11.83 21.33
C VAL A 38 -4.12 10.63 20.72
N GLY A 39 -4.53 9.41 21.07
CA GLY A 39 -3.97 8.18 20.51
C GLY A 39 -4.22 8.04 19.00
N SER A 40 -5.43 8.39 18.54
CA SER A 40 -5.76 8.33 17.10
C SER A 40 -4.99 9.36 16.28
N VAL A 41 -4.74 10.57 16.80
CA VAL A 41 -3.89 11.57 16.11
C VAL A 41 -2.45 11.05 15.94
N TRP A 42 -1.88 10.40 16.95
CA TRP A 42 -0.54 9.79 16.87
C TRP A 42 -0.46 8.66 15.85
N ILE A 43 -1.44 7.77 15.84
CA ILE A 43 -1.52 6.67 14.87
C ILE A 43 -1.69 7.21 13.45
N PHE A 44 -2.59 8.19 13.25
CA PHE A 44 -2.81 8.78 11.93
C PHE A 44 -1.58 9.49 11.37
N ASN A 45 -0.81 10.21 12.20
CA ASN A 45 0.42 10.86 11.72
C ASN A 45 1.51 9.85 11.34
N THR A 46 1.61 8.74 12.07
CA THR A 46 2.57 7.67 11.75
C THR A 46 2.18 6.93 10.46
N PHE A 47 0.88 6.73 10.23
CA PHE A 47 0.37 6.01 9.08
C PHE A 47 0.50 6.81 7.76
N LYS A 48 0.37 8.15 7.82
CA LYS A 48 0.51 9.02 6.64
C LYS A 48 1.87 8.90 5.95
N GLY A 49 2.97 8.87 6.72
CA GLY A 49 4.32 8.79 6.17
C GLY A 49 4.61 7.48 5.44
N VAL A 50 4.07 6.35 5.94
CA VAL A 50 4.25 5.04 5.31
C VAL A 50 3.38 4.90 4.06
N LEU A 51 2.12 5.35 4.11
CA LEU A 51 1.22 5.28 2.95
C LEU A 51 1.68 6.15 1.79
N GLN A 52 2.17 7.35 2.06
CA GLN A 52 2.55 8.29 1.00
C GLN A 52 3.71 7.75 0.16
N SER A 53 4.70 7.12 0.79
CA SER A 53 5.87 6.58 0.10
C SER A 53 5.50 5.39 -0.80
N THR A 54 4.68 4.46 -0.32
CA THR A 54 4.30 3.27 -1.11
C THR A 54 3.37 3.61 -2.28
N VAL A 55 2.42 4.54 -2.09
CA VAL A 55 1.49 4.92 -3.15
C VAL A 55 2.21 5.69 -4.27
N GLY A 56 3.21 6.52 -3.93
CA GLY A 56 3.99 7.27 -4.91
C GLY A 56 4.75 6.38 -5.90
N THR A 57 5.45 5.35 -5.39
CA THR A 57 6.22 4.40 -6.19
C THR A 57 5.34 3.68 -7.21
N THR A 58 4.20 3.12 -6.78
CA THR A 58 3.30 2.40 -7.69
C THR A 58 2.73 3.31 -8.77
N GLN A 59 2.38 4.56 -8.43
CA GLN A 59 1.86 5.51 -9.42
C GLN A 59 2.89 5.87 -10.49
N ASN A 60 4.14 6.12 -10.10
CA ASN A 60 5.21 6.40 -11.06
C ASN A 60 5.47 5.20 -11.96
N GLY A 61 5.54 3.98 -11.41
CA GLY A 61 5.69 2.77 -12.20
C GLY A 61 4.56 2.56 -13.22
N LEU A 62 3.30 2.83 -12.85
CA LEU A 62 2.17 2.75 -13.79
C LEU A 62 2.24 3.82 -14.89
N LYS A 63 2.72 5.04 -14.58
CA LYS A 63 2.96 6.09 -15.59
C LYS A 63 4.05 5.67 -16.58
N ILE A 64 5.16 5.12 -16.08
CA ILE A 64 6.25 4.62 -16.92
C ILE A 64 5.74 3.50 -17.83
N ARG A 65 5.00 2.53 -17.26
CA ARG A 65 4.37 1.46 -18.05
C ARG A 65 3.53 2.04 -19.19
N ARG A 66 2.64 3.00 -18.88
CA ARG A 66 1.80 3.61 -19.90
C ARG A 66 2.62 4.25 -21.01
N ALA A 67 3.66 5.00 -20.65
CA ALA A 67 4.58 5.59 -21.63
C ALA A 67 5.28 4.54 -22.51
N VAL A 68 5.64 3.37 -21.96
CA VAL A 68 6.19 2.26 -22.74
C VAL A 68 5.18 1.70 -23.75
N ILE A 69 3.92 1.52 -23.34
CA ILE A 69 2.84 1.06 -24.23
C ILE A 69 2.58 2.10 -25.32
N ASP A 70 2.41 3.37 -24.96
CA ASP A 70 2.18 4.46 -25.92
C ASP A 70 3.34 4.58 -26.92
N TYR A 71 4.58 4.35 -26.47
CA TYR A 71 5.76 4.29 -27.35
C TYR A 71 5.66 3.13 -28.33
N HIS A 72 5.33 1.92 -27.86
CA HIS A 72 5.17 0.74 -28.69
C HIS A 72 4.06 0.93 -29.73
N ASP A 73 2.89 1.42 -29.30
CA ASP A 73 1.75 1.67 -30.19
C ASP A 73 2.10 2.66 -31.31
N LYS A 74 2.93 3.67 -31.02
CA LYS A 74 3.33 4.70 -32.00
C LYS A 74 4.52 4.30 -32.88
N LYS A 75 5.47 3.53 -32.36
CA LYS A 75 6.74 3.18 -33.04
C LYS A 75 6.77 1.75 -33.58
N GLY A 76 5.82 0.91 -33.20
CA GLY A 76 5.74 -0.51 -33.54
C GLY A 76 6.79 -1.38 -32.85
N SER A 77 7.51 -0.85 -31.85
CA SER A 77 8.49 -1.61 -31.08
C SER A 77 8.70 -1.03 -29.68
N TYR A 78 9.03 -1.88 -28.72
CA TYR A 78 9.31 -1.44 -27.34
C TYR A 78 10.61 -0.63 -27.27
N PRO A 79 10.69 0.40 -26.41
CA PRO A 79 11.88 1.24 -26.27
C PRO A 79 13.08 0.39 -25.81
N ALA A 80 14.28 0.79 -26.23
CA ALA A 80 15.50 0.07 -25.86
C ALA A 80 15.86 0.32 -24.38
N LYS A 81 15.59 1.52 -23.88
CA LYS A 81 15.78 1.93 -22.47
C LYS A 81 14.71 2.93 -22.06
N LEU A 82 14.44 3.04 -20.75
CA LEU A 82 13.42 3.98 -20.23
C LEU A 82 13.73 5.45 -20.51
N ALA A 83 15.01 5.81 -20.67
CA ALA A 83 15.41 7.16 -21.02
C ALA A 83 14.88 7.61 -22.40
N ASP A 84 14.59 6.67 -23.32
CA ASP A 84 14.06 6.99 -24.65
C ASP A 84 12.59 7.48 -24.61
N LEU A 85 11.93 7.35 -23.45
CA LEU A 85 10.57 7.84 -23.23
C LEU A 85 10.54 9.34 -22.91
N VAL A 86 11.68 9.93 -22.52
CA VAL A 86 11.79 11.34 -22.15
C VAL A 86 12.33 12.13 -23.35
N PRO A 87 11.76 13.31 -23.67
CA PRO A 87 10.62 13.97 -23.03
C PRO A 87 9.26 13.61 -23.65
N ASP A 88 9.24 12.84 -24.74
CA ASP A 88 8.08 12.72 -25.62
C ASP A 88 6.87 12.02 -24.98
N TYR A 89 7.11 11.06 -24.08
CA TYR A 89 6.07 10.28 -23.40
C TYR A 89 6.09 10.48 -21.88
N LEU A 90 7.22 10.91 -21.33
CA LEU A 90 7.37 11.28 -19.93
C LEU A 90 7.89 12.72 -19.83
N PRO A 91 7.24 13.61 -19.05
CA PRO A 91 7.59 15.03 -19.03
C PRO A 91 8.94 15.32 -18.36
N SER A 92 9.47 14.40 -17.55
CA SER A 92 10.71 14.60 -16.80
C SER A 92 11.40 13.26 -16.49
N PRO A 93 12.76 13.22 -16.49
CA PRO A 93 13.50 12.04 -16.05
C PRO A 93 13.29 11.72 -14.58
N THR A 94 12.86 12.68 -13.75
CA THR A 94 12.62 12.47 -12.32
C THR A 94 11.51 11.45 -12.03
N ILE A 95 10.64 11.15 -13.01
CA ILE A 95 9.61 10.10 -12.87
C ILE A 95 10.25 8.70 -12.84
N LEU A 96 11.43 8.55 -13.46
CA LEU A 96 12.20 7.31 -13.48
C LEU A 96 12.97 7.08 -12.16
N HIS A 97 12.97 8.05 -11.27
CA HIS A 97 13.58 7.96 -9.94
C HIS A 97 12.49 7.75 -8.89
N ASP A 98 12.69 6.79 -8.00
CA ASP A 98 11.79 6.52 -6.89
C ASP A 98 12.23 7.29 -5.63
N ALA A 99 11.27 7.84 -4.88
CA ALA A 99 11.58 8.61 -3.68
C ALA A 99 12.21 7.78 -2.54
N SER A 100 12.07 6.44 -2.59
CA SER A 100 12.72 5.53 -1.64
C SER A 100 14.13 5.10 -2.08
N ASP A 101 14.55 5.48 -3.28
CA ASP A 101 15.91 5.24 -3.73
C ASP A 101 16.88 6.12 -2.94
N THR A 102 17.91 5.49 -2.38
CA THR A 102 18.94 6.19 -1.59
C THR A 102 20.03 6.79 -2.46
N ASN A 103 20.00 6.56 -3.78
CA ASN A 103 20.97 7.15 -4.69
C ASN A 103 20.73 8.68 -4.78
N PRO A 104 21.72 9.52 -4.43
CA PRO A 104 21.55 10.96 -4.44
C PRO A 104 21.47 11.58 -5.84
N ASP A 105 21.80 10.81 -6.90
CA ASP A 105 21.73 11.28 -8.28
C ASP A 105 20.28 11.24 -8.80
N PRO A 106 19.65 12.39 -9.10
CA PRO A 106 18.28 12.42 -9.61
C PRO A 106 18.15 11.87 -11.04
N SER A 107 19.27 11.64 -11.74
CA SER A 107 19.30 10.97 -13.05
C SER A 107 19.38 9.45 -12.93
N HIS A 108 19.59 8.91 -11.72
CA HIS A 108 19.55 7.48 -11.49
C HIS A 108 18.15 6.92 -11.70
N ILE A 109 18.04 5.89 -12.53
CA ILE A 109 16.78 5.19 -12.79
C ILE A 109 16.61 4.09 -11.74
N SER A 110 15.64 4.26 -10.84
CA SER A 110 15.36 3.31 -9.76
C SER A 110 14.62 2.05 -10.23
N TRP A 111 14.19 2.01 -11.49
CA TRP A 111 13.43 0.91 -12.08
C TRP A 111 14.31 0.05 -12.98
N THR A 112 14.31 -1.25 -12.71
CA THR A 112 14.84 -2.25 -13.64
C THR A 112 13.82 -2.48 -14.75
N TYR A 113 14.22 -2.20 -15.99
CA TYR A 113 13.35 -2.37 -17.16
C TYR A 113 13.59 -3.72 -17.83
N HIS A 114 12.52 -4.49 -17.95
CA HIS A 114 12.49 -5.77 -18.63
C HIS A 114 11.82 -5.58 -19.98
N ARG A 115 12.63 -5.36 -21.02
CA ARG A 115 12.12 -5.12 -22.38
C ARG A 115 11.29 -6.34 -22.86
N PRO A 116 9.99 -6.18 -23.14
CA PRO A 116 9.19 -7.28 -23.67
C PRO A 116 9.61 -7.62 -25.11
N THR A 117 9.47 -8.89 -25.48
CA THR A 117 9.50 -9.30 -26.88
C THR A 117 8.21 -8.89 -27.58
N GLU A 118 8.24 -8.75 -28.91
CA GLU A 118 7.02 -8.54 -29.68
C GLU A 118 6.03 -9.70 -29.46
N GLY A 119 4.76 -9.37 -29.20
CA GLY A 119 3.73 -10.35 -28.85
C GLY A 119 3.91 -11.02 -27.48
N ALA A 120 4.72 -10.46 -26.58
CA ALA A 120 4.89 -10.98 -25.23
C ALA A 120 3.53 -11.12 -24.49
N PRO A 121 3.35 -12.17 -23.67
CA PRO A 121 2.13 -12.34 -22.89
C PRO A 121 1.80 -11.13 -22.00
N PRO A 122 0.52 -10.88 -21.67
CA PRO A 122 0.13 -9.74 -20.84
C PRO A 122 0.74 -9.76 -19.42
N LYS A 123 1.08 -10.94 -18.89
CA LYS A 123 1.71 -11.11 -17.57
C LYS A 123 3.25 -11.02 -17.59
N THR A 124 3.84 -10.63 -18.72
CA THR A 124 5.30 -10.46 -18.80
C THR A 124 5.75 -9.32 -17.88
N PRO A 125 6.78 -9.52 -17.04
CA PRO A 125 7.32 -8.46 -16.20
C PRO A 125 7.85 -7.33 -17.08
N LEU A 126 7.46 -6.09 -16.79
CA LEU A 126 7.88 -4.91 -17.55
C LEU A 126 8.83 -4.03 -16.73
N LEU A 127 8.45 -3.76 -15.49
CA LEU A 127 9.22 -2.92 -14.58
C LEU A 127 9.37 -3.65 -13.26
N GLU A 128 10.55 -3.57 -12.67
CA GLU A 128 10.83 -4.07 -11.33
C GLU A 128 11.49 -2.96 -10.51
N ASN A 129 11.04 -2.79 -9.28
CA ASN A 129 11.66 -1.89 -8.32
C ASN A 129 11.81 -2.61 -6.99
N SER A 130 13.02 -2.56 -6.41
CA SER A 130 13.30 -3.11 -5.09
C SER A 130 13.36 -1.98 -4.07
N ILE A 131 12.49 -2.02 -3.07
CA ILE A 131 12.57 -1.11 -1.93
C ILE A 131 13.18 -1.83 -0.73
N VAL A 132 13.94 -1.07 0.05
CA VAL A 132 14.55 -1.54 1.30
C VAL A 132 13.72 -0.99 2.45
N ILE A 133 13.01 -1.86 3.16
CA ILE A 133 12.20 -1.48 4.32
C ILE A 133 13.02 -1.79 5.59
N LYS A 134 13.28 -0.76 6.39
CA LYS A 134 13.87 -0.90 7.73
C LYS A 134 12.75 -0.84 8.78
N ILE A 135 12.57 -1.92 9.55
CA ILE A 135 11.54 -2.00 10.60
C ILE A 135 12.24 -2.10 11.96
N GLY A 136 12.38 -0.96 12.64
CA GLY A 136 13.07 -0.89 13.94
C GLY A 136 14.54 -1.30 13.84
N ASN A 137 14.98 -2.15 14.76
CA ASN A 137 16.35 -2.68 14.80
C ASN A 137 16.53 -3.97 13.98
N ASN A 138 15.52 -4.38 13.20
CA ASN A 138 15.64 -5.55 12.34
C ASN A 138 16.54 -5.26 11.13
N PRO A 139 17.22 -6.28 10.60
CA PRO A 139 17.95 -6.13 9.35
C PRO A 139 17.01 -5.63 8.23
N PRO A 140 17.52 -4.82 7.30
CA PRO A 140 16.73 -4.30 6.19
C PRO A 140 16.13 -5.44 5.36
N ALA A 141 14.81 -5.44 5.21
CA ALA A 141 14.11 -6.36 4.32
C ALA A 141 14.06 -5.76 2.92
N ARG A 142 14.42 -6.53 1.90
CA ARG A 142 14.20 -6.15 0.50
C ARG A 142 12.88 -6.75 0.02
N THR A 143 12.03 -5.91 -0.55
CA THR A 143 10.84 -6.36 -1.27
C THR A 143 10.88 -5.78 -2.67
N SER A 144 10.57 -6.61 -3.67
CA SER A 144 10.48 -6.17 -5.06
C SER A 144 9.03 -6.15 -5.53
N PHE A 145 8.70 -5.06 -6.23
CA PHE A 145 7.44 -4.87 -6.90
C PHE A 145 7.66 -5.00 -8.39
N ILE A 146 6.89 -5.87 -9.02
CA ILE A 146 6.91 -6.11 -10.46
C ILE A 146 5.61 -5.55 -11.02
N ILE A 147 5.72 -4.68 -12.02
CA ILE A 147 4.60 -4.22 -12.84
C ILE A 147 4.65 -5.00 -14.15
N ASN A 148 3.59 -5.73 -14.44
CA ASN A 148 3.49 -6.53 -15.65
C ASN A 148 2.97 -5.70 -16.83
N LEU A 149 3.11 -6.24 -18.04
CA LEU A 149 2.68 -5.60 -19.27
C LEU A 149 1.17 -5.27 -19.29
N ASP A 150 0.33 -6.02 -18.60
CA ASP A 150 -1.12 -5.78 -18.43
C ASP A 150 -1.46 -4.74 -17.35
N GLY A 151 -0.48 -4.30 -16.57
CA GLY A 151 -0.63 -3.31 -15.50
C GLY A 151 -0.92 -3.92 -14.14
N THR A 152 -1.03 -5.24 -14.04
CA THR A 152 -1.07 -5.92 -12.75
C THR A 152 0.26 -5.78 -12.04
N THR A 153 0.20 -5.70 -10.71
CA THR A 153 1.38 -5.62 -9.85
C THR A 153 1.53 -6.92 -9.08
N THR A 154 2.71 -7.52 -9.13
CA THR A 154 3.07 -8.70 -8.33
C THR A 154 4.15 -8.32 -7.33
N SER A 155 4.00 -8.67 -6.06
CA SER A 155 5.11 -8.63 -5.11
C SER A 155 5.93 -9.91 -5.26
N ALA A 156 7.20 -9.80 -5.65
CA ALA A 156 8.13 -10.90 -5.47
C ALA A 156 8.44 -10.99 -3.97
N GLY A 157 8.27 -12.18 -3.40
CA GLY A 157 8.28 -12.40 -1.95
C GLY A 157 9.50 -11.81 -1.24
N GLN A 158 9.36 -11.50 0.04
CA GLN A 158 10.46 -10.98 0.85
C GLN A 158 11.62 -11.98 0.87
N THR A 159 12.77 -11.58 0.34
CA THR A 159 14.00 -12.34 0.48
C THR A 159 14.86 -11.63 1.53
N ALA A 160 15.28 -12.36 2.55
CA ALA A 160 16.21 -11.81 3.54
C ALA A 160 17.49 -11.36 2.81
N ALA A 161 17.94 -10.13 3.06
CA ALA A 161 19.21 -9.67 2.50
C ALA A 161 20.34 -10.58 3.03
N PRO A 162 21.29 -11.01 2.18
CA PRO A 162 22.43 -11.79 2.65
C PRO A 162 23.22 -10.97 3.70
N PRO A 163 23.78 -11.61 4.74
CA PRO A 163 24.61 -10.93 5.71
C PRO A 163 25.80 -10.27 5.00
N GLN A 164 26.05 -8.99 5.32
CA GLN A 164 27.19 -8.21 4.83
C GLN A 164 28.48 -8.60 5.54
#